data_AF-A0A254T8G4-F1
#
_entry.id   AF-A0A254T8G4-F1
#
_cell.length_a   1.000
_cell.length_b   1.000
_cell.length_c   1.000
_cell.angle_alpha   90.00
_cell.angle_beta   90.00
_cell.angle_gamma   90.00
#
_symmetry.space_group_name_H-M   'P 1'
#
loop_
_entity.id
_entity.type
_entity.pdbx_description
1 polymer ?
#
loop_
_entity_poly.entity_id
_entity_poly.type
_entity_poly.pdbx_seq_one_letter_code
_entity_poly.pdbx_strand_id
1 'polypeptide(L)'
;MPAFSPISGAPTRGCPTDLLEFDRQNPRLLNGNDYSTSNDEDIISALNEISPLDEVITSICTNTYLDFEPLIVMGPNGGPYRVLEGNRRLASIKLIKDPDLAAKCRISLPRIRADVRRSVEKVTVWRVDKESDAQAFIGFKHINGPSRWDAYAKARFVSDWYKRERENGLTIDQIARQLGDDNDTIRAYISSIFVLEQAEGRKLFDIKNRYNKGKFAFSHLYTALGRTEYQDFLGLDKGWSKEPVTSPVPRANEGKLKEVLLYLYGDKRDDAQPLVKSQNPDLKHVGEVIAHPVALERIRTGEKLSVAYNEVRSPYDVFSEVLAQAHVRLSSVIDALPKYNGEPNLLAIAREISQQADILLTVMKKKSAEVNPPATPKSKGAPGTKKPLQKK
;
A
#
# COMPACT_ATOMS: atom_id res chain seq x y z
N MET A 1 16.94 -33.41 35.80
CA MET A 1 17.70 -32.49 34.91
C MET A 1 17.46 -31.07 35.39
N PRO A 2 18.46 -30.18 35.41
CA PRO A 2 18.20 -28.77 35.73
C PRO A 2 17.20 -28.21 34.71
N ALA A 3 16.22 -27.44 35.18
CA ALA A 3 15.23 -26.80 34.33
C ALA A 3 15.94 -25.86 33.34
N PHE A 4 15.70 -26.05 32.03
CA PHE A 4 16.26 -25.20 30.99
C PHE A 4 15.88 -23.72 31.27
N SER A 5 16.87 -22.85 31.46
CA SER A 5 16.66 -21.45 31.86
C SER A 5 17.55 -20.52 31.01
N PRO A 6 17.05 -20.00 29.89
CA PRO A 6 17.73 -18.98 29.08
C PRO A 6 18.07 -17.74 29.90
N ILE A 7 19.32 -17.31 29.80
CA ILE A 7 19.79 -16.06 30.39
C ILE A 7 19.33 -14.92 29.47
N SER A 8 18.76 -13.86 30.04
CA SER A 8 18.37 -12.67 29.27
C SER A 8 19.59 -12.02 28.63
N GLY A 9 19.46 -11.58 27.38
CA GLY A 9 20.52 -10.86 26.67
C GLY A 9 21.67 -11.72 26.14
N ALA A 10 21.51 -13.05 26.10
CA ALA A 10 22.47 -13.96 25.48
C ALA A 10 21.78 -15.11 24.72
N PRO A 11 22.36 -15.59 23.60
CA PRO A 11 21.79 -16.74 22.88
C PRO A 11 22.07 -18.02 23.66
N THR A 12 21.07 -18.89 23.81
CA THR A 12 21.27 -20.22 24.42
C THR A 12 21.60 -21.27 23.38
N ARG A 13 22.49 -22.21 23.70
CA ARG A 13 22.65 -23.43 22.89
C ARG A 13 21.58 -24.46 23.29
N GLY A 14 20.46 -24.47 22.56
CA GLY A 14 19.49 -25.57 22.57
C GLY A 14 18.33 -25.49 23.56
N CYS A 15 17.39 -24.56 23.32
CA CYS A 15 16.07 -24.53 23.91
C CYS A 15 15.17 -25.66 23.39
N PRO A 16 14.60 -26.51 24.26
CA PRO A 16 13.56 -27.46 23.84
C PRO A 16 12.41 -26.75 23.14
N THR A 17 12.03 -27.22 21.95
CA THR A 17 10.99 -26.57 21.14
C THR A 17 9.59 -26.72 21.71
N ASP A 18 9.38 -27.65 22.64
CA ASP A 18 8.11 -27.84 23.36
C ASP A 18 7.84 -26.75 24.41
N LEU A 19 8.85 -25.95 24.75
CA LEU A 19 8.69 -24.76 25.61
C LEU A 19 8.29 -23.51 24.81
N LEU A 20 8.22 -23.59 23.48
CA LEU A 20 7.97 -22.45 22.61
C LEU A 20 6.50 -22.34 22.21
N GLU A 21 5.94 -21.16 22.43
CA GLU A 21 4.56 -20.81 22.12
C GLU A 21 4.51 -19.70 21.09
N PHE A 22 3.51 -19.74 20.21
CA PHE A 22 3.29 -18.67 19.25
C PHE A 22 2.93 -17.36 19.94
N ASP A 23 3.40 -16.26 19.37
CA ASP A 23 2.85 -14.95 19.72
C ASP A 23 1.48 -14.78 19.05
N ARG A 24 0.41 -14.88 19.86
CA ARG A 24 -0.98 -14.69 19.40
C ARG A 24 -1.29 -13.26 18.96
N GLN A 25 -0.40 -12.31 19.26
CA GLN A 25 -0.49 -10.91 18.85
C GLN A 25 0.56 -10.56 17.77
N ASN A 26 1.13 -11.56 17.09
CA ASN A 26 2.18 -11.35 16.12
C ASN A 26 1.76 -10.31 15.05
N PRO A 27 2.54 -9.23 14.84
CA PRO A 27 2.21 -8.19 13.86
C PRO A 27 1.99 -8.71 12.44
N ARG A 28 2.65 -9.82 12.05
CA ARG A 28 2.48 -10.46 10.74
C ARG A 28 1.05 -10.93 10.49
N LEU A 29 0.31 -11.27 11.54
CA LEU A 29 -1.10 -11.69 11.43
C LEU A 29 -2.03 -10.49 11.16
N LEU A 30 -1.55 -9.26 11.34
CA LEU A 30 -2.30 -8.03 11.09
C LEU A 30 -2.21 -7.62 9.61
N ASN A 31 -2.95 -8.27 8.72
CA ASN A 31 -3.04 -7.88 7.30
C ASN A 31 -4.42 -7.29 6.90
N GLY A 32 -5.27 -7.04 7.91
CA GLY A 32 -6.65 -6.55 7.75
C GLY A 32 -7.70 -7.65 7.54
N ASN A 33 -7.31 -8.92 7.54
CA ASN A 33 -8.23 -10.05 7.71
C ASN A 33 -8.33 -10.45 9.19
N ASP A 34 -9.45 -11.05 9.56
CA ASP A 34 -9.63 -11.68 10.86
C ASP A 34 -9.12 -13.12 10.81
N TYR A 35 -7.88 -13.33 11.22
CA TYR A 35 -7.39 -14.66 11.53
C TYR A 35 -7.70 -15.00 12.99
N SER A 36 -8.25 -16.19 13.22
CA SER A 36 -8.30 -16.73 14.59
C SER A 36 -6.86 -16.94 15.08
N THR A 37 -6.63 -16.64 16.36
CA THR A 37 -5.37 -16.96 17.06
C THR A 37 -5.62 -17.81 18.30
N SER A 38 -6.76 -18.53 18.29
CA SER A 38 -7.25 -19.30 19.43
C SER A 38 -6.39 -20.52 19.73
N ASN A 39 -5.82 -21.13 18.70
CA ASN A 39 -4.99 -22.33 18.78
C ASN A 39 -3.86 -22.31 17.73
N ASP A 40 -2.95 -23.28 17.81
CA ASP A 40 -1.78 -23.40 16.94
C ASP A 40 -2.16 -23.64 15.46
N GLU A 41 -3.23 -24.41 15.19
CA GLU A 41 -3.70 -24.70 13.83
C GLU A 41 -4.15 -23.43 13.11
N ASP A 42 -4.90 -22.56 13.80
CA ASP A 42 -5.35 -21.28 13.26
C ASP A 42 -4.16 -20.37 12.92
N ILE A 43 -3.18 -20.27 13.84
CA ILE A 43 -1.99 -19.43 13.65
C ILE A 43 -1.13 -19.95 12.50
N ILE A 44 -0.91 -21.27 12.42
CA ILE A 44 -0.11 -21.89 11.35
C ILE A 44 -0.79 -21.67 9.99
N SER A 45 -2.11 -21.87 9.92
CA SER A 45 -2.89 -21.66 8.70
C SER A 45 -2.82 -20.20 8.23
N ALA A 46 -2.98 -19.26 9.16
CA ALA A 46 -2.84 -17.82 8.88
C ALA A 46 -1.42 -17.45 8.41
N LEU A 47 -0.39 -17.94 9.10
CA LEU A 47 1.00 -17.72 8.70
C LEU A 47 1.29 -18.27 7.30
N ASN A 48 0.75 -19.44 6.96
CA ASN A 48 0.93 -20.06 5.66
C ASN A 48 0.22 -19.28 4.54
N GLU A 49 -1.00 -18.78 4.79
CA GLU A 49 -1.72 -17.94 3.83
C GLU A 49 -0.99 -16.60 3.58
N ILE A 50 -0.48 -15.96 4.63
CA ILE A 50 0.19 -14.66 4.54
C ILE A 50 1.59 -14.79 3.94
N SER A 51 2.31 -15.86 4.31
CA SER A 51 3.71 -16.07 3.96
C SER A 51 4.03 -17.56 3.94
N PRO A 52 3.87 -18.22 2.77
CA PRO A 52 3.94 -19.67 2.63
C PRO A 52 5.09 -20.32 3.40
N LEU A 53 4.77 -21.38 4.16
CA LEU A 53 5.74 -22.07 5.01
C LEU A 53 6.60 -23.09 4.23
N ASP A 54 6.20 -23.43 3.01
CA ASP A 54 6.82 -24.46 2.16
C ASP A 54 8.31 -24.25 1.97
N GLU A 55 8.76 -23.00 1.77
CA GLU A 55 10.19 -22.68 1.60
C GLU A 55 11.02 -23.04 2.85
N VAL A 56 10.47 -22.77 4.03
CA VAL A 56 11.15 -23.00 5.32
C VAL A 56 11.13 -24.49 5.63
N ILE A 57 9.98 -25.15 5.45
CA ILE A 57 9.83 -26.60 5.64
C ILE A 57 10.78 -27.35 4.70
N THR A 58 10.80 -26.99 3.42
CA THR A 58 11.67 -27.62 2.40
C THR A 58 13.14 -27.44 2.75
N SER A 59 13.53 -26.24 3.18
CA SER A 59 14.90 -25.96 3.61
C SER A 59 15.32 -26.84 4.79
N ILE A 60 14.49 -26.92 5.85
CA ILE A 60 14.78 -27.74 7.04
C ILE A 60 14.83 -29.24 6.67
N CYS A 61 13.89 -29.73 5.86
CA CYS A 61 13.86 -31.13 5.43
C CYS A 61 15.06 -31.52 4.55
N THR A 62 15.62 -30.56 3.81
CA THR A 62 16.79 -30.79 2.94
C THR A 62 18.09 -30.73 3.74
N ASN A 63 18.24 -29.71 4.58
CA ASN A 63 19.53 -29.32 5.18
C ASN A 63 19.64 -29.57 6.68
N THR A 64 18.61 -30.14 7.31
CA THR A 64 18.38 -30.06 8.78
C THR A 64 18.17 -28.61 9.25
N TYR A 65 17.80 -28.41 10.52
CA TYR A 65 17.59 -27.06 11.05
C TYR A 65 18.90 -26.27 11.11
N LEU A 66 18.97 -25.19 10.32
CA LEU A 66 20.11 -24.29 10.27
C LEU A 66 19.93 -23.17 11.31
N ASP A 67 20.66 -23.29 12.42
CA ASP A 67 20.52 -22.43 13.59
C ASP A 67 21.41 -21.17 13.52
N PHE A 68 21.34 -20.45 12.39
CA PHE A 68 22.16 -19.24 12.17
C PHE A 68 21.57 -17.98 12.80
N GLU A 69 20.26 -17.96 13.00
CA GLU A 69 19.54 -16.84 13.61
C GLU A 69 18.72 -17.39 14.79
N PRO A 70 18.92 -16.91 16.03
CA PRO A 70 18.10 -17.36 17.15
C PRO A 70 16.63 -16.95 16.97
N LEU A 71 15.71 -17.70 17.58
CA LEU A 71 14.36 -17.20 17.81
C LEU A 71 14.40 -16.17 18.94
N ILE A 72 13.69 -15.05 18.81
CA ILE A 72 13.60 -14.08 19.92
C ILE A 72 12.38 -14.43 20.74
N VAL A 73 12.58 -14.60 22.04
CA VAL A 73 11.55 -15.09 22.95
C VAL A 73 11.43 -14.24 24.20
N MET A 74 10.26 -14.27 24.82
CA MET A 74 9.99 -13.65 26.11
C MET A 74 9.23 -14.64 27.00
N GLY A 75 9.57 -14.69 28.28
CA GLY A 75 8.94 -15.59 29.23
C GLY A 75 9.75 -15.77 30.51
N PRO A 76 9.19 -16.45 31.53
CA PRO A 76 9.87 -16.71 32.78
C PRO A 76 11.05 -17.68 32.60
N ASN A 77 11.93 -17.74 33.60
CA ASN A 77 12.93 -18.80 33.68
C ASN A 77 12.23 -20.17 33.73
N GLY A 78 12.61 -21.11 32.87
CA GLY A 78 11.95 -22.42 32.76
C GLY A 78 10.87 -22.53 31.69
N GLY A 79 10.37 -21.41 31.16
CA GLY A 79 9.29 -21.37 30.16
C GLY A 79 7.88 -21.39 30.78
N PRO A 80 6.83 -21.38 29.96
CA PRO A 80 6.86 -21.33 28.49
C PRO A 80 7.38 -19.99 27.93
N TYR A 81 7.78 -20.00 26.67
CA TYR A 81 8.41 -18.89 25.96
C TYR A 81 7.58 -18.45 24.77
N ARG A 82 7.03 -17.23 24.83
CA ARG A 82 6.37 -16.59 23.70
C ARG A 82 7.41 -16.17 22.66
N VAL A 83 7.28 -16.67 21.43
CA VAL A 83 8.19 -16.35 20.33
C VAL A 83 7.80 -15.01 19.71
N LEU A 84 8.55 -13.95 20.00
CA LEU A 84 8.35 -12.61 19.44
C LEU A 84 8.80 -12.52 17.97
N GLU A 85 9.91 -13.19 17.64
CA GLU A 85 10.41 -13.26 16.26
C GLU A 85 10.86 -14.66 15.87
N GLY A 86 10.50 -15.04 14.63
CA GLY A 86 10.72 -16.38 14.08
C GLY A 86 9.49 -17.30 14.13
N ASN A 87 8.28 -16.75 14.22
CA ASN A 87 7.03 -17.53 14.26
C ASN A 87 6.84 -18.46 13.04
N ARG A 88 7.30 -18.07 11.83
CA ARG A 88 7.32 -18.98 10.66
C ARG A 88 8.21 -20.20 10.88
N ARG A 89 9.38 -20.01 11.50
CA ARG A 89 10.31 -21.10 11.83
C ARG A 89 9.72 -22.00 12.91
N LEU A 90 9.10 -21.43 13.93
CA LEU A 90 8.37 -22.20 14.95
C LEU A 90 7.23 -23.02 14.33
N ALA A 91 6.46 -22.44 13.40
CA ALA A 91 5.41 -23.15 12.66
C ALA A 91 5.99 -24.34 11.87
N SER A 92 7.03 -24.12 11.06
CA SER A 92 7.68 -25.22 10.33
C SER A 92 8.22 -26.31 11.26
N ILE A 93 8.82 -25.94 12.40
CA ILE A 93 9.29 -26.89 13.42
C ILE A 93 8.12 -27.73 13.96
N LYS A 94 7.01 -27.09 14.38
CA LYS A 94 5.83 -27.77 14.91
C LYS A 94 5.23 -28.74 13.88
N LEU A 95 5.10 -28.31 12.62
CA LEU A 95 4.61 -29.16 11.52
C LEU A 95 5.53 -30.36 11.23
N ILE A 96 6.85 -30.18 11.28
CA ILE A 96 7.81 -31.27 11.09
C ILE A 96 7.76 -32.28 12.25
N LYS A 97 7.55 -31.80 13.49
CA LYS A 97 7.41 -32.66 14.67
C LYS A 97 6.09 -33.43 14.65
N ASP A 98 5.01 -32.81 14.20
CA ASP A 98 3.65 -33.33 14.22
C ASP A 98 3.02 -33.36 12.80
N PRO A 99 3.13 -34.49 12.07
CA PRO A 99 2.50 -34.66 10.77
C PRO A 99 0.96 -34.59 10.79
N ASP A 100 0.31 -34.90 11.92
CA ASP A 100 -1.15 -34.82 12.04
C ASP A 100 -1.59 -33.35 12.09
N LEU A 101 -0.84 -32.50 12.80
CA LEU A 101 -1.04 -31.04 12.76
C LEU A 101 -0.87 -30.48 11.34
N ALA A 102 0.10 -30.97 10.57
CA ALA A 102 0.29 -30.56 9.18
C ALA A 102 -0.90 -30.96 8.30
N ALA A 103 -1.43 -32.18 8.47
CA ALA A 103 -2.62 -32.62 7.77
C ALA A 103 -3.84 -31.75 8.10
N LYS A 104 -4.04 -31.39 9.38
CA LYS A 104 -5.11 -30.46 9.81
C LYS A 104 -4.98 -29.09 9.16
N CYS A 105 -3.77 -28.54 9.12
CA CYS A 105 -3.46 -27.28 8.45
C CYS A 105 -3.48 -27.38 6.91
N ARG A 106 -3.71 -28.57 6.34
CA ARG A 106 -3.66 -28.86 4.89
C ARG A 106 -2.32 -28.50 4.24
N ILE A 107 -1.23 -28.68 4.97
CA ILE A 107 0.13 -28.43 4.49
C ILE A 107 0.79 -29.76 4.18
N SER A 108 1.28 -29.91 2.94
CA SER A 108 1.99 -31.12 2.52
C SER A 108 3.43 -31.08 3.02
N LEU A 109 3.86 -32.18 3.66
CA LEU A 109 5.23 -32.31 4.14
C LEU A 109 6.06 -33.17 3.19
N PRO A 110 7.30 -32.76 2.87
CA PRO A 110 8.29 -33.66 2.28
C PRO A 110 8.58 -34.86 3.17
N ARG A 111 9.31 -35.86 2.66
CA ARG A 111 9.79 -36.98 3.48
C ARG A 111 10.70 -36.45 4.60
N ILE A 112 10.26 -36.62 5.85
CA ILE A 112 11.03 -36.22 7.03
C ILE A 112 12.01 -37.34 7.43
N ARG A 113 13.31 -37.05 7.34
CA ARG A 113 14.37 -37.97 7.78
C ARG A 113 14.57 -37.91 9.30
N ALA A 114 15.21 -38.93 9.88
CA ALA A 114 15.43 -39.01 11.33
C ALA A 114 16.39 -37.93 11.87
N ASP A 115 17.40 -37.54 11.09
CA ASP A 115 18.31 -36.43 11.40
C ASP A 115 17.57 -35.08 11.42
N VAL A 116 16.63 -34.87 10.50
CA VAL A 116 15.77 -33.68 10.47
C VAL A 116 14.92 -33.60 11.74
N ARG A 117 14.25 -34.68 12.15
CA ARG A 117 13.45 -34.70 13.40
C ARG A 117 14.28 -34.30 14.61
N ARG A 118 15.49 -34.86 14.73
CA ARG A 118 16.42 -34.56 15.83
C ARG A 118 16.87 -33.09 15.81
N SER A 119 17.10 -32.54 14.63
CA SER A 119 17.59 -31.15 14.47
C SER A 119 16.59 -30.09 14.94
N VAL A 120 15.29 -30.41 15.01
CA VAL A 120 14.23 -29.48 15.44
C VAL A 120 13.78 -29.70 16.89
N GLU A 121 14.41 -30.62 17.64
CA GLU A 121 14.08 -30.85 19.05
C GLU A 121 14.52 -29.68 19.94
N LYS A 122 15.66 -29.07 19.59
CA LYS A 122 16.24 -27.95 20.32
C LYS A 122 16.77 -26.89 19.36
N VAL A 123 16.51 -25.62 19.66
CA VAL A 123 16.93 -24.48 18.83
C VAL A 123 17.56 -23.38 19.66
N THR A 124 18.39 -22.53 19.06
CA THR A 124 18.93 -21.35 19.74
C THR A 124 17.82 -20.31 19.90
N VAL A 125 17.69 -19.78 21.12
CA VAL A 125 16.79 -18.67 21.44
C VAL A 125 17.57 -17.54 22.06
N TRP A 126 17.08 -16.32 21.84
CA TRP A 126 17.51 -15.11 22.52
C TRP A 126 16.35 -14.64 23.40
N ARG A 127 16.51 -14.76 24.73
CA ARG A 127 15.47 -14.31 25.65
C ARG A 127 15.65 -12.82 25.96
N VAL A 128 14.55 -12.08 25.86
CA VAL A 128 14.44 -10.70 26.34
C VAL A 128 13.55 -10.64 27.58
N ASP A 129 13.78 -9.63 28.42
CA ASP A 129 12.96 -9.40 29.61
C ASP A 129 11.69 -8.63 29.26
N LYS A 130 11.78 -7.67 28.34
CA LYS A 130 10.66 -6.88 27.84
C LYS A 130 10.55 -6.95 26.33
N GLU A 131 9.33 -6.82 25.82
CA GLU A 131 9.08 -6.74 24.38
C GLU A 131 9.83 -5.55 23.74
N SER A 132 9.96 -4.44 24.46
CA SER A 132 10.73 -3.25 24.06
C SER A 132 12.18 -3.56 23.69
N ASP A 133 12.79 -4.56 24.34
CA ASP A 133 14.21 -4.88 24.16
C ASP A 133 14.46 -5.57 22.80
N ALA A 134 13.40 -6.07 22.15
CA ALA A 134 13.46 -6.71 20.84
C ALA A 134 12.92 -5.83 19.70
N GLN A 135 12.18 -4.75 20.01
CA GLN A 135 11.41 -3.99 19.01
C GLN A 135 12.27 -3.39 17.90
N ALA A 136 13.41 -2.77 18.26
CA ALA A 136 14.30 -2.17 17.27
C ALA A 136 14.82 -3.21 16.26
N PHE A 137 15.24 -4.39 16.75
CA PHE A 137 15.72 -5.47 15.89
C PHE A 137 14.60 -6.04 15.00
N ILE A 138 13.44 -6.35 15.58
CA ILE A 138 12.29 -6.91 14.85
C ILE A 138 11.82 -5.92 13.78
N GLY A 139 11.69 -4.65 14.16
CA GLY A 139 11.30 -3.58 13.26
C GLY A 139 12.29 -3.41 12.11
N PHE A 140 13.60 -3.31 12.40
CA PHE A 140 14.63 -3.23 11.36
C PHE A 140 14.51 -4.36 10.35
N LYS A 141 14.35 -5.60 10.82
CA LYS A 141 14.26 -6.80 9.98
C LYS A 141 13.02 -6.82 9.07
N HIS A 142 11.87 -6.40 9.56
CA HIS A 142 10.60 -6.55 8.83
C HIS A 142 10.10 -5.29 8.13
N ILE A 143 10.56 -4.12 8.54
CA ILE A 143 10.21 -2.86 7.90
C ILE A 143 11.18 -2.59 6.74
N ASN A 144 12.49 -2.65 7.01
CA ASN A 144 13.55 -2.33 6.05
C ASN A 144 14.20 -3.56 5.43
N GLY A 145 14.34 -4.64 6.20
CA GLY A 145 15.02 -5.86 5.79
C GLY A 145 14.31 -6.67 4.69
N PRO A 146 14.90 -7.81 4.28
CA PRO A 146 14.43 -8.61 3.15
C PRO A 146 13.15 -9.40 3.43
N SER A 147 12.87 -9.71 4.71
CA SER A 147 11.69 -10.49 5.13
C SER A 147 10.50 -9.58 5.47
N ARG A 148 10.03 -8.80 4.49
CA ARG A 148 9.11 -7.69 4.75
C ARG A 148 7.74 -8.14 5.21
N TRP A 149 7.23 -7.49 6.26
CA TRP A 149 5.81 -7.52 6.56
C TRP A 149 5.01 -6.73 5.53
N ASP A 150 3.71 -6.94 5.52
CA ASP A 150 2.81 -6.05 4.80
C ASP A 150 2.78 -4.64 5.40
N ALA A 151 2.47 -3.62 4.58
CA ALA A 151 2.36 -2.23 4.97
C ALA A 151 1.44 -2.02 6.20
N TYR A 152 0.30 -2.71 6.27
CA TYR A 152 -0.58 -2.59 7.44
C TYR A 152 0.08 -3.14 8.71
N ALA A 153 0.66 -4.34 8.65
CA ALA A 153 1.41 -4.95 9.76
C ALA A 153 2.59 -4.08 10.21
N LYS A 154 3.36 -3.53 9.27
CA LYS A 154 4.45 -2.56 9.58
C LYS A 154 3.90 -1.36 10.32
N ALA A 155 2.83 -0.76 9.82
CA ALA A 155 2.25 0.44 10.40
C ALA A 155 1.68 0.20 11.79
N ARG A 156 0.99 -0.93 12.01
CA ARG A 156 0.52 -1.33 13.33
C ARG A 156 1.66 -1.51 14.32
N PHE A 157 2.72 -2.22 13.92
CA PHE A 157 3.88 -2.43 14.78
C PHE A 157 4.51 -1.13 15.27
N VAL A 158 4.81 -0.18 14.36
CA VAL A 158 5.42 1.09 14.77
C VAL A 158 4.45 2.01 15.51
N SER A 159 3.16 1.92 15.22
CA SER A 159 2.13 2.70 15.92
C SER A 159 1.92 2.21 17.34
N ASP A 160 1.90 0.90 17.55
CA ASP A 160 1.73 0.30 18.87
C ASP A 160 2.99 0.51 19.72
N TRP A 161 4.17 0.49 19.10
CA TRP A 161 5.40 0.96 19.75
C TRP A 161 5.29 2.43 20.17
N TYR A 162 4.94 3.33 19.24
CA TYR A 162 4.80 4.75 19.54
C TYR A 162 3.78 5.02 20.65
N LYS A 163 2.60 4.39 20.61
CA LYS A 163 1.55 4.59 21.63
C LYS A 163 1.99 4.18 23.03
N ARG A 164 2.73 3.07 23.17
CA ARG A 164 3.21 2.60 24.47
C ARG A 164 4.24 3.52 25.10
N GLU A 165 5.09 4.14 24.30
CA GLU A 165 6.29 4.82 24.79
C GLU A 165 6.26 6.35 24.58
N ARG A 166 5.27 6.91 23.86
CA ARG A 166 5.17 8.36 23.64
C ARG A 166 5.05 9.15 24.93
N GLU A 167 4.40 8.60 25.96
CA GLU A 167 4.29 9.22 27.29
C GLU A 167 5.62 9.18 28.05
N ASN A 168 6.51 8.26 27.70
CA ASN A 168 7.88 8.18 28.21
C ASN A 168 8.87 9.02 27.37
N GLY A 169 8.37 9.86 26.46
CA GLY A 169 9.17 10.76 25.64
C GLY A 169 9.68 10.17 24.32
N LEU A 170 9.24 8.98 23.92
CA LEU A 170 9.61 8.42 22.62
C LEU A 170 8.97 9.22 21.48
N THR A 171 9.79 9.68 20.53
CA THR A 171 9.34 10.40 19.34
C THR A 171 9.37 9.53 18.08
N ILE A 172 8.61 9.92 17.06
CA ILE A 172 8.61 9.26 15.74
C ILE A 172 10.03 9.26 15.13
N ASP A 173 10.77 10.36 15.27
CA ASP A 173 12.14 10.49 14.78
C ASP A 173 13.12 9.56 15.51
N GLN A 174 12.86 9.20 16.78
CA GLN A 174 13.65 8.20 17.49
C GLN A 174 13.35 6.79 16.97
N ILE A 175 12.09 6.47 16.71
CA ILE A 175 11.70 5.18 16.10
C ILE A 175 12.35 5.03 14.73
N ALA A 176 12.21 6.02 13.84
CA ALA A 176 12.78 5.98 12.50
C ALA A 176 14.31 5.78 12.52
N ARG A 177 15.03 6.50 13.40
CA ARG A 177 16.48 6.32 13.60
C ARG A 177 16.85 4.91 14.06
N GLN A 178 16.09 4.33 15.00
CA GLN A 178 16.34 2.96 15.49
C GLN A 178 16.09 1.91 14.40
N LEU A 179 15.14 2.18 13.50
CA LEU A 179 14.83 1.31 12.38
C LEU A 179 15.76 1.49 11.17
N GLY A 180 16.53 2.58 11.11
CA GLY A 180 17.28 2.96 9.92
C GLY A 180 16.37 3.29 8.73
N ASP A 181 15.17 3.80 9.00
CA ASP A 181 14.18 4.22 8.00
C ASP A 181 14.18 5.75 7.86
N ASP A 182 13.55 6.27 6.81
CA ASP A 182 13.27 7.69 6.72
C ASP A 182 12.13 8.08 7.68
N ASN A 183 12.21 9.29 8.23
CA ASN A 183 11.22 9.76 9.19
C ASN A 183 9.84 9.92 8.54
N ASP A 184 9.74 10.13 7.23
CA ASP A 184 8.50 10.43 6.53
C ASP A 184 7.62 9.18 6.38
N THR A 185 8.21 8.03 6.10
CA THR A 185 7.55 6.72 6.00
C THR A 185 6.98 6.29 7.34
N ILE A 186 7.79 6.33 8.41
CA ILE A 186 7.33 5.99 9.76
C ILE A 186 6.26 6.97 10.23
N ARG A 187 6.42 8.27 9.95
CA ARG A 187 5.41 9.28 10.25
C ARG A 187 4.09 8.99 9.55
N ALA A 188 4.13 8.69 8.24
CA ALA A 188 2.94 8.36 7.47
C ALA A 188 2.23 7.10 7.98
N TYR A 189 2.98 6.07 8.38
CA TYR A 189 2.43 4.87 8.99
C TYR A 189 1.69 5.18 10.30
N ILE A 190 2.39 5.84 11.24
CA ILE A 190 1.83 6.14 12.55
C ILE A 190 0.60 7.04 12.41
N SER A 191 0.72 8.15 11.69
CA SER A 191 -0.37 9.12 11.55
C SER A 191 -1.61 8.52 10.87
N SER A 192 -1.41 7.61 9.90
CA SER A 192 -2.53 6.94 9.21
C SER A 192 -3.23 5.88 10.07
N ILE A 193 -2.51 5.19 10.96
CA ILE A 193 -3.14 4.28 11.94
C ILE A 193 -4.04 5.07 12.88
N PHE A 194 -3.63 6.25 13.34
CA PHE A 194 -4.46 7.09 14.21
C PHE A 194 -5.76 7.54 13.51
N VAL A 195 -5.70 7.89 12.23
CA VAL A 195 -6.91 8.22 11.43
C VAL A 195 -7.82 6.99 11.26
N LEU A 196 -7.23 5.81 10.98
CA LEU A 196 -7.99 4.58 10.81
C LEU A 196 -8.67 4.13 12.11
N GLU A 197 -7.96 4.16 13.23
CA GLU A 197 -8.50 3.81 14.55
C GLU A 197 -9.56 4.81 15.01
N GLN A 198 -9.41 6.10 14.69
CA GLN A 198 -10.47 7.07 14.90
C GLN A 198 -11.74 6.66 14.14
N ALA A 199 -11.61 6.27 12.87
CA ALA A 199 -12.76 5.86 12.07
C ALA A 199 -13.44 4.59 12.62
N GLU A 200 -12.65 3.59 13.02
CA GLU A 200 -13.17 2.35 13.64
C GLU A 200 -13.84 2.64 14.99
N GLY A 201 -13.19 3.43 15.86
CA GLY A 201 -13.72 3.81 17.17
C GLY A 201 -15.00 4.64 17.09
N ARG A 202 -15.16 5.44 16.02
CA ARG A 202 -16.38 6.19 15.69
C ARG A 202 -17.39 5.40 14.87
N LYS A 203 -17.10 4.14 14.53
CA LYS A 203 -17.95 3.26 13.70
C LYS A 203 -18.25 3.84 12.30
N LEU A 204 -17.33 4.65 11.77
CA LEU A 204 -17.44 5.24 10.43
C LEU A 204 -17.05 4.24 9.34
N PHE A 205 -16.13 3.34 9.66
CA PHE A 205 -15.60 2.33 8.77
C PHE A 205 -15.17 1.10 9.59
N ASP A 206 -15.22 -0.07 8.97
CA ASP A 206 -14.70 -1.30 9.53
C ASP A 206 -13.93 -2.03 8.44
N ILE A 207 -12.64 -2.27 8.66
CA ILE A 207 -11.76 -2.94 7.71
C ILE A 207 -12.37 -4.28 7.25
N LYS A 208 -13.08 -4.99 8.13
CA LYS A 208 -13.71 -6.30 7.84
C LYS A 208 -14.82 -6.17 6.78
N ASN A 209 -15.50 -5.04 6.77
CA ASN A 209 -16.61 -4.76 5.86
C ASN A 209 -16.15 -4.13 4.54
N ARG A 210 -14.85 -3.85 4.36
CA ARG A 210 -14.31 -3.35 3.08
C ARG A 210 -14.76 -4.22 1.90
N TYR A 211 -14.97 -3.61 0.74
CA TYR A 211 -15.51 -4.29 -0.44
C TYR A 211 -14.59 -5.40 -0.95
N ASN A 212 -13.31 -5.09 -1.15
CA ASN A 212 -12.34 -6.04 -1.71
C ASN A 212 -11.82 -7.04 -0.66
N LYS A 213 -11.81 -8.34 -0.99
CA LYS A 213 -11.18 -9.38 -0.17
C LYS A 213 -9.66 -9.41 -0.36
N GLY A 214 -8.95 -10.09 0.54
CA GLY A 214 -7.49 -10.23 0.49
C GLY A 214 -6.77 -9.16 1.28
N LYS A 215 -5.49 -8.93 0.99
CA LYS A 215 -4.65 -8.01 1.76
C LYS A 215 -5.23 -6.59 1.81
N PHE A 216 -5.27 -5.99 3.00
CA PHE A 216 -5.74 -4.60 3.15
C PHE A 216 -4.76 -3.63 2.50
N ALA A 217 -5.23 -2.86 1.52
CA ALA A 217 -4.44 -1.88 0.78
C ALA A 217 -4.20 -0.61 1.64
N PHE A 218 -3.52 -0.76 2.77
CA PHE A 218 -3.20 0.34 3.69
C PHE A 218 -2.39 1.46 3.01
N SER A 219 -1.68 1.13 1.93
CA SER A 219 -0.98 2.12 1.10
C SER A 219 -1.87 3.14 0.43
N HIS A 220 -3.15 2.82 0.20
CA HIS A 220 -4.11 3.81 -0.28
C HIS A 220 -4.31 4.92 0.76
N LEU A 221 -4.47 4.55 2.04
CA LEU A 221 -4.71 5.52 3.11
C LEU A 221 -3.50 6.41 3.37
N TYR A 222 -2.32 5.85 3.63
CA TYR A 222 -1.17 6.70 3.96
C TYR A 222 -0.70 7.56 2.78
N THR A 223 -0.95 7.12 1.55
CA THR A 223 -0.66 7.92 0.35
C THR A 223 -1.70 9.02 0.15
N ALA A 224 -2.98 8.73 0.40
CA ALA A 224 -4.04 9.75 0.37
C ALA A 224 -3.77 10.84 1.43
N LEU A 225 -3.47 10.45 2.65
CA LEU A 225 -3.22 11.38 3.76
C LEU A 225 -1.92 12.20 3.61
N GLY A 226 -1.03 11.81 2.70
CA GLY A 226 0.14 12.61 2.31
C GLY A 226 -0.15 13.72 1.30
N ARG A 227 -1.34 13.73 0.69
CA ARG A 227 -1.76 14.68 -0.34
C ARG A 227 -2.58 15.83 0.27
N THR A 228 -2.31 17.05 -0.19
CA THR A 228 -2.96 18.27 0.32
C THR A 228 -4.48 18.23 0.15
N GLU A 229 -4.98 17.70 -0.97
CA GLU A 229 -6.42 17.65 -1.26
C GLU A 229 -7.20 16.87 -0.21
N TYR A 230 -6.66 15.74 0.26
CA TYR A 230 -7.27 14.95 1.33
C TYR A 230 -7.10 15.59 2.70
N GLN A 231 -5.93 16.20 2.97
CA GLN A 231 -5.68 16.91 4.23
C GLN A 231 -6.66 18.07 4.41
N ASP A 232 -6.84 18.89 3.39
CA ASP A 232 -7.77 20.02 3.38
C ASP A 232 -9.22 19.54 3.50
N PHE A 233 -9.59 18.50 2.74
CA PHE A 233 -10.93 17.93 2.79
C PHE A 233 -11.28 17.43 4.20
N LEU A 234 -10.36 16.72 4.85
CA LEU A 234 -10.52 16.20 6.21
C LEU A 234 -10.33 17.27 7.30
N GLY A 235 -9.79 18.45 6.96
CA GLY A 235 -9.47 19.51 7.90
C GLY A 235 -8.35 19.13 8.87
N LEU A 236 -7.29 18.50 8.34
CA LEU A 236 -6.09 18.16 9.10
C LEU A 236 -5.17 19.39 9.21
N ASP A 237 -4.67 19.66 10.41
CA ASP A 237 -3.78 20.80 10.65
C ASP A 237 -2.45 20.67 9.91
N LYS A 238 -1.82 21.81 9.63
CA LYS A 238 -0.47 21.81 9.03
C LYS A 238 0.51 21.12 9.97
N GLY A 239 1.11 20.02 9.49
CA GLY A 239 2.05 19.22 10.28
C GLY A 239 1.38 18.26 11.27
N TRP A 240 0.08 17.98 11.13
CA TRP A 240 -0.71 17.04 11.95
C TRP A 240 -0.03 15.69 12.17
N SER A 241 0.78 15.23 11.22
CA SER A 241 1.43 13.92 11.25
C SER A 241 2.72 13.89 12.07
N LYS A 242 3.32 15.04 12.44
CA LYS A 242 4.57 15.08 13.21
C LYS A 242 4.42 14.52 14.61
N GLU A 243 3.34 14.92 15.28
CA GLU A 243 2.96 14.48 16.62
C GLU A 243 1.45 14.21 16.63
N PRO A 244 1.00 13.09 16.05
CA PRO A 244 -0.42 12.85 15.85
C PRO A 244 -1.14 12.72 17.19
N VAL A 245 -2.20 13.51 17.36
CA VAL A 245 -3.16 13.37 18.45
C VAL A 245 -4.05 12.14 18.22
N THR A 246 -4.63 11.58 19.29
CA THR A 246 -5.42 10.33 19.24
C THR A 246 -6.57 10.34 18.23
N SER A 247 -7.15 11.51 17.94
CA SER A 247 -8.20 11.67 16.94
C SER A 247 -7.86 12.86 16.03
N PRO A 248 -7.07 12.64 14.97
CA PRO A 248 -6.55 13.72 14.12
C PRO A 248 -7.64 14.48 13.34
N VAL A 249 -8.72 13.80 12.95
CA VAL A 249 -9.78 14.42 12.14
C VAL A 249 -10.78 15.13 13.06
N PRO A 250 -11.11 16.42 12.83
CA PRO A 250 -12.10 17.14 13.62
C PRO A 250 -13.48 16.48 13.56
N ARG A 251 -14.24 16.54 14.67
CA ARG A 251 -15.58 15.93 14.77
C ARG A 251 -16.54 16.38 13.64
N ALA A 252 -16.46 17.64 13.24
CA ALA A 252 -17.26 18.20 12.15
C ALA A 252 -16.97 17.55 10.78
N ASN A 253 -15.81 16.92 10.61
CA ASN A 253 -15.37 16.27 9.37
C ASN A 253 -15.43 14.73 9.46
N GLU A 254 -16.02 14.14 10.50
CA GLU A 254 -16.18 12.68 10.60
C GLU A 254 -16.98 12.09 9.41
N GLY A 255 -17.99 12.82 8.91
CA GLY A 255 -18.71 12.43 7.69
C GLY A 255 -17.79 12.34 6.47
N LYS A 256 -16.88 13.30 6.31
CA LYS A 256 -15.89 13.32 5.23
C LYS A 256 -14.85 12.21 5.38
N LEU A 257 -14.47 11.87 6.61
CA LEU A 257 -13.61 10.71 6.88
C LEU A 257 -14.29 9.40 6.44
N LYS A 258 -15.58 9.24 6.73
CA LYS A 258 -16.36 8.12 6.20
C LYS A 258 -16.34 8.11 4.67
N GLU A 259 -16.61 9.23 4.01
CA GLU A 259 -16.57 9.36 2.55
C GLU A 259 -15.21 8.92 1.98
N VAL A 260 -14.10 9.45 2.52
CA VAL A 260 -12.75 9.08 2.07
C VAL A 260 -12.52 7.58 2.21
N LEU A 261 -12.83 6.97 3.35
CA LEU A 261 -12.61 5.53 3.56
C LEU A 261 -13.48 4.67 2.62
N LEU A 262 -14.71 5.10 2.32
CA LEU A 262 -15.55 4.46 1.31
C LEU A 262 -14.97 4.60 -0.10
N TYR A 263 -14.44 5.77 -0.47
CA TYR A 263 -13.77 5.95 -1.76
C TYR A 263 -12.53 5.06 -1.90
N LEU A 264 -11.77 4.88 -0.81
CA LEU A 264 -10.57 4.05 -0.82
C LEU A 264 -10.86 2.55 -0.82
N TYR A 265 -11.88 2.11 -0.07
CA TYR A 265 -12.04 0.70 0.31
C TYR A 265 -13.43 0.12 0.04
N GLY A 266 -14.44 0.96 -0.15
CA GLY A 266 -15.84 0.57 -0.22
C GLY A 266 -16.37 -0.05 1.08
N ASP A 267 -17.64 -0.44 1.08
CA ASP A 267 -18.28 -1.18 2.18
C ASP A 267 -19.29 -2.17 1.61
N LYS A 268 -19.18 -3.44 2.01
CA LYS A 268 -20.06 -4.53 1.55
C LYS A 268 -21.50 -4.39 2.04
N ARG A 269 -21.70 -3.83 3.24
CA ARG A 269 -23.03 -3.70 3.86
C ARG A 269 -23.88 -2.67 3.11
N ASP A 270 -23.21 -1.65 2.61
CA ASP A 270 -23.82 -0.55 1.86
C ASP A 270 -23.74 -0.77 0.33
N ASP A 271 -23.26 -1.94 -0.13
CA ASP A 271 -22.92 -2.26 -1.53
C ASP A 271 -22.11 -1.16 -2.24
N ALA A 272 -21.27 -0.48 -1.47
CA ALA A 272 -20.47 0.65 -1.93
C ALA A 272 -19.14 0.13 -2.50
N GLN A 273 -18.97 0.24 -3.82
CA GLN A 273 -17.69 -0.08 -4.48
C GLN A 273 -16.64 1.01 -4.23
N PRO A 274 -15.36 0.65 -4.03
CA PRO A 274 -14.29 1.63 -3.94
C PRO A 274 -14.11 2.35 -5.28
N LEU A 275 -13.84 3.65 -5.20
CA LEU A 275 -13.44 4.45 -6.35
C LEU A 275 -11.96 4.22 -6.68
N VAL A 276 -11.15 3.88 -5.68
CA VAL A 276 -9.71 3.63 -5.83
C VAL A 276 -9.44 2.14 -6.08
N LYS A 277 -9.05 1.81 -7.31
CA LYS A 277 -8.62 0.45 -7.70
C LYS A 277 -7.10 0.33 -7.71
N SER A 278 -6.39 1.41 -7.98
CA SER A 278 -4.92 1.48 -7.90
C SER A 278 -4.45 2.80 -7.25
N GLN A 279 -3.23 2.78 -6.69
CA GLN A 279 -2.61 4.00 -6.16
C GLN A 279 -2.40 5.09 -7.23
N ASN A 280 -2.19 4.69 -8.48
CA ASN A 280 -2.06 5.58 -9.62
C ASN A 280 -2.87 4.99 -10.78
N PRO A 281 -3.82 5.74 -11.39
CA PRO A 281 -4.11 7.16 -11.15
C PRO A 281 -5.22 7.45 -10.13
N ASP A 282 -5.94 6.44 -9.63
CA ASP A 282 -7.22 6.68 -8.97
C ASP A 282 -7.13 7.52 -7.70
N LEU A 283 -6.10 7.34 -6.85
CA LEU A 283 -5.92 8.20 -5.66
C LEU A 283 -5.76 9.66 -6.02
N LYS A 284 -5.04 9.95 -7.12
CA LYS A 284 -4.86 11.31 -7.60
C LYS A 284 -6.21 11.88 -8.04
N HIS A 285 -6.93 11.14 -8.89
CA HIS A 285 -8.23 11.56 -9.40
C HIS A 285 -9.24 11.79 -8.28
N VAL A 286 -9.34 10.90 -7.29
CA VAL A 286 -10.23 11.09 -6.14
C VAL A 286 -9.84 12.35 -5.36
N GLY A 287 -8.54 12.59 -5.13
CA GLY A 287 -8.07 13.81 -4.46
C GLY A 287 -8.48 15.09 -5.19
N GLU A 288 -8.26 15.13 -6.51
CA GLU A 288 -8.65 16.27 -7.36
C GLU A 288 -10.18 16.46 -7.39
N VAL A 289 -10.96 15.37 -7.37
CA VAL A 289 -12.43 15.40 -7.34
C VAL A 289 -12.97 15.91 -6.02
N ILE A 290 -12.48 15.44 -4.86
CA ILE A 290 -12.98 15.89 -3.55
C ILE A 290 -12.66 17.37 -3.28
N ALA A 291 -11.63 17.90 -3.95
CA ALA A 291 -11.26 19.32 -3.89
C ALA A 291 -12.14 20.21 -4.79
N HIS A 292 -12.92 19.66 -5.72
CA HIS A 292 -13.73 20.41 -6.67
C HIS A 292 -15.24 20.28 -6.37
N PRO A 293 -15.97 21.36 -5.99
CA PRO A 293 -17.35 21.26 -5.50
C PRO A 293 -18.32 20.52 -6.42
N VAL A 294 -18.28 20.79 -7.73
CA VAL A 294 -19.16 20.12 -8.71
C VAL A 294 -18.78 18.66 -8.89
N ALA A 295 -17.49 18.33 -8.85
CA ALA A 295 -17.03 16.96 -9.06
C ALA A 295 -17.33 16.09 -7.84
N LEU A 296 -17.14 16.65 -6.64
CA LEU A 296 -17.50 16.04 -5.36
C LEU A 296 -19.00 15.69 -5.33
N GLU A 297 -19.87 16.60 -5.77
CA GLU A 297 -21.31 16.31 -5.80
C GLU A 297 -21.63 15.15 -6.74
N ARG A 298 -20.98 15.07 -7.90
CA ARG A 298 -21.17 13.94 -8.83
C ARG A 298 -20.84 12.59 -8.18
N ILE A 299 -19.71 12.45 -7.48
CA ILE A 299 -19.40 11.18 -6.82
C ILE A 299 -20.32 10.89 -5.62
N ARG A 300 -20.86 11.92 -4.95
CA ARG A 300 -21.85 11.75 -3.88
C ARG A 300 -23.19 11.26 -4.40
N THR A 301 -23.58 11.64 -5.61
CA THR A 301 -24.78 11.12 -6.28
C THR A 301 -24.57 9.75 -6.93
N GLY A 302 -23.40 9.14 -6.79
CA GLY A 302 -23.09 7.80 -7.31
C GLY A 302 -22.56 7.76 -8.75
N GLU A 303 -22.15 8.90 -9.32
CA GLU A 303 -21.51 8.91 -10.64
C GLU A 303 -20.15 8.21 -10.62
N LYS A 304 -19.74 7.69 -11.76
CA LYS A 304 -18.42 7.06 -11.92
C LYS A 304 -17.31 8.09 -11.70
N LEU A 305 -16.22 7.68 -11.05
CA LEU A 305 -15.04 8.53 -10.83
C LEU A 305 -14.55 9.20 -12.12
N SER A 306 -14.55 8.50 -13.25
CA SER A 306 -14.14 9.07 -14.54
C SER A 306 -15.04 10.22 -15.02
N VAL A 307 -16.34 10.17 -14.72
CA VAL A 307 -17.30 11.22 -15.08
C VAL A 307 -17.07 12.44 -14.20
N ALA A 308 -16.95 12.25 -12.88
CA ALA A 308 -16.65 13.33 -11.95
C ALA A 308 -15.29 13.98 -12.22
N TYR A 309 -14.27 13.17 -12.52
CA TYR A 309 -12.93 13.65 -12.78
C TYR A 309 -12.84 14.54 -14.02
N ASN A 310 -13.70 14.33 -15.04
CA ASN A 310 -13.75 15.20 -16.22
C ASN A 310 -14.12 16.66 -15.88
N GLU A 311 -14.78 16.93 -14.75
CA GLU A 311 -15.06 18.30 -14.29
C GLU A 311 -13.82 19.04 -13.81
N VAL A 312 -12.79 18.31 -13.37
CA VAL A 312 -11.56 18.88 -12.81
C VAL A 312 -10.49 19.08 -13.89
N ARG A 313 -10.60 18.34 -14.99
CA ARG A 313 -9.62 18.39 -16.07
C ARG A 313 -9.73 19.68 -16.87
N SER A 314 -8.59 20.24 -17.26
CA SER A 314 -8.63 21.36 -18.20
C SER A 314 -9.15 20.90 -19.57
N PRO A 315 -9.88 21.75 -20.32
CA PRO A 315 -10.32 21.41 -21.68
C PRO A 315 -9.16 21.02 -22.61
N TYR A 316 -7.98 21.61 -22.38
CA TYR A 316 -6.75 21.27 -23.10
C TYR A 316 -6.28 19.85 -22.78
N ASP A 317 -6.22 19.46 -21.51
CA ASP A 317 -5.76 18.12 -21.12
C ASP A 317 -6.70 17.03 -21.64
N VAL A 318 -8.01 17.29 -21.63
CA VAL A 318 -9.02 16.38 -22.22
C VAL A 318 -8.78 16.21 -23.71
N PHE A 319 -8.67 17.32 -24.45
CA PHE A 319 -8.51 17.27 -25.90
C PHE A 319 -7.16 16.65 -26.33
N SER A 320 -6.06 17.04 -25.67
CA SER A 320 -4.71 16.54 -25.97
C SER A 320 -4.58 15.03 -25.72
N GLU A 321 -5.14 14.50 -24.63
CA GLU A 321 -5.14 13.06 -24.36
C GLU A 321 -5.93 12.29 -25.42
N VAL A 322 -7.17 12.70 -25.73
CA VAL A 322 -8.02 12.01 -26.70
C VAL A 322 -7.39 12.04 -28.10
N LEU A 323 -6.77 13.16 -28.49
CA LEU A 323 -6.06 13.28 -29.75
C LEU A 323 -4.84 12.34 -29.81
N ALA A 324 -4.06 12.26 -28.73
CA ALA A 324 -2.91 11.35 -28.65
C ALA A 324 -3.35 9.87 -28.71
N GLN A 325 -4.43 9.50 -28.01
CA GLN A 325 -4.99 8.16 -28.07
C GLN A 325 -5.49 7.80 -29.49
N ALA A 326 -6.19 8.73 -30.15
CA ALA A 326 -6.63 8.56 -31.53
C ALA A 326 -5.44 8.32 -32.48
N HIS A 327 -4.36 9.09 -32.33
CA HIS A 327 -3.12 8.88 -33.08
C HIS A 327 -2.54 7.47 -32.89
N VAL A 328 -2.38 7.01 -31.65
CA VAL A 328 -1.84 5.65 -31.37
C VAL A 328 -2.72 4.55 -31.98
N ARG A 329 -4.04 4.67 -31.86
CA ARG A 329 -4.98 3.70 -32.43
C ARG A 329 -4.91 3.68 -33.95
N LEU A 330 -4.84 4.85 -34.58
CA LEU A 330 -4.71 4.95 -36.03
C LEU A 330 -3.37 4.38 -36.53
N SER A 331 -2.27 4.63 -35.83
CA SER A 331 -0.97 3.99 -36.12
C SER A 331 -1.05 2.47 -36.04
N SER A 332 -1.74 1.92 -35.03
CA SER A 332 -1.93 0.46 -34.91
C SER A 332 -2.73 -0.12 -36.08
N VAL A 333 -3.69 0.63 -36.63
CA VAL A 333 -4.44 0.22 -37.83
C VAL A 333 -3.55 0.25 -39.06
N ILE A 334 -2.70 1.27 -39.20
CA ILE A 334 -1.74 1.39 -40.31
C ILE A 334 -0.74 0.22 -40.28
N ASP A 335 -0.23 -0.16 -39.12
CA ASP A 335 0.69 -1.30 -38.97
C ASP A 335 0.02 -2.63 -39.35
N ALA A 336 -1.30 -2.75 -39.13
CA ALA A 336 -2.08 -3.92 -39.50
C ALA A 336 -2.57 -3.92 -40.97
N LEU A 337 -2.37 -2.83 -41.71
CA LEU A 337 -2.85 -2.65 -43.08
C LEU A 337 -2.44 -3.77 -44.07
N PRO A 338 -1.23 -4.38 -43.98
CA PRO A 338 -0.88 -5.52 -44.84
C PRO A 338 -1.82 -6.73 -44.75
N LYS A 339 -2.63 -6.82 -43.68
CA LYS A 339 -3.63 -7.89 -43.48
C LYS A 339 -4.97 -7.61 -44.17
N TYR A 340 -5.15 -6.42 -44.75
CA TYR A 340 -6.38 -6.07 -45.43
C TYR A 340 -6.55 -6.91 -46.72
N ASN A 341 -7.71 -7.56 -46.84
CA ASN A 341 -8.03 -8.52 -47.90
C ASN A 341 -9.03 -8.00 -48.94
N GLY A 342 -9.42 -6.72 -48.87
CA GLY A 342 -10.37 -6.11 -49.81
C GLY A 342 -11.82 -6.03 -49.33
N GLU A 343 -12.12 -6.39 -48.08
CA GLU A 343 -13.48 -6.33 -47.52
C GLU A 343 -14.12 -4.92 -47.61
N PRO A 344 -15.22 -4.75 -48.38
CA PRO A 344 -15.83 -3.44 -48.65
C PRO A 344 -16.28 -2.68 -47.40
N ASN A 345 -16.72 -3.40 -46.36
CA ASN A 345 -17.17 -2.80 -45.10
C ASN A 345 -16.01 -2.13 -44.34
N LEU A 346 -14.81 -2.72 -44.36
CA LEU A 346 -13.64 -2.11 -43.73
C LEU A 346 -13.17 -0.86 -44.50
N LEU A 347 -13.32 -0.86 -45.83
CA LEU A 347 -13.06 0.33 -46.65
C LEU A 347 -14.06 1.47 -46.34
N ALA A 348 -15.33 1.15 -46.07
CA ALA A 348 -16.32 2.14 -45.65
C ALA A 348 -15.93 2.80 -44.31
N ILE A 349 -15.53 2.00 -43.32
CA ILE A 349 -15.04 2.50 -42.01
C ILE A 349 -13.82 3.42 -42.20
N ALA A 350 -12.86 3.04 -43.07
CA ALA A 350 -11.70 3.87 -43.35
C ALA A 350 -12.06 5.24 -43.97
N ARG A 351 -13.10 5.29 -44.83
CA ARG A 351 -13.62 6.55 -45.38
C ARG A 351 -14.24 7.43 -44.29
N GLU A 352 -15.01 6.85 -43.37
CA GLU A 352 -15.60 7.59 -42.24
C GLU A 352 -14.51 8.18 -41.33
N ILE A 353 -13.46 7.40 -41.03
CA ILE A 353 -12.30 7.89 -40.27
C ILE A 353 -11.63 9.08 -40.97
N SER A 354 -11.42 9.01 -42.30
CA SER A 354 -10.85 10.13 -43.07
C SER A 354 -11.72 11.39 -42.98
N GLN A 355 -13.04 11.24 -43.12
CA GLN A 355 -13.97 12.38 -43.02
C GLN A 355 -13.93 13.03 -41.62
N GLN A 356 -13.87 12.21 -40.57
CA GLN A 356 -13.72 12.71 -39.18
C GLN A 356 -12.38 13.44 -38.99
N ALA A 357 -11.30 12.93 -39.56
CA ALA A 357 -9.98 13.56 -39.50
C ALA A 357 -9.95 14.92 -40.22
N ASP A 358 -10.64 15.05 -41.36
CA ASP A 358 -10.75 16.32 -42.08
C ASP A 358 -11.52 17.38 -41.29
N ILE A 359 -12.62 16.99 -40.64
CA ILE A 359 -13.39 17.87 -39.75
C ILE A 359 -12.50 18.35 -38.60
N LEU A 360 -11.80 17.42 -37.93
CA LEU A 360 -10.87 17.72 -36.85
C LEU A 360 -9.80 18.75 -37.27
N LEU A 361 -9.10 18.47 -38.38
CA LEU A 361 -8.06 19.37 -38.92
C LEU A 361 -8.62 20.76 -39.26
N THR A 362 -9.82 20.82 -39.83
CA THR A 362 -10.47 22.07 -40.21
C THR A 362 -10.76 22.94 -38.99
N VAL A 363 -11.35 22.36 -37.94
CA VAL A 363 -11.64 23.07 -36.68
C VAL A 363 -10.35 23.53 -35.99
N MET A 364 -9.34 22.67 -35.93
CA MET A 364 -8.05 23.00 -35.29
C MET A 364 -7.31 24.13 -36.04
N LYS A 365 -7.27 24.09 -37.38
CA LYS A 365 -6.65 25.16 -38.19
C LYS A 365 -7.34 26.50 -37.97
N LYS A 366 -8.67 26.51 -37.95
CA LYS A 366 -9.46 27.72 -37.68
C LYS A 366 -9.12 28.31 -36.31
N LYS A 367 -9.18 27.49 -35.26
CA LYS A 367 -8.81 27.89 -33.89
C LYS A 367 -7.36 28.39 -33.79
N SER A 368 -6.42 27.72 -34.46
CA SER A 368 -5.00 28.12 -34.45
C SER A 368 -4.79 29.49 -35.11
N ALA A 369 -5.52 29.80 -36.19
CA ALA A 369 -5.46 31.09 -36.87
C ALA A 369 -6.08 32.23 -36.04
N GLU A 370 -7.10 31.94 -35.23
CA GLU A 370 -7.70 32.90 -34.28
C GLU A 370 -6.73 33.24 -33.13
N VAL A 371 -5.97 32.26 -32.63
CA VAL A 371 -5.03 32.45 -31.51
C VAL A 371 -3.69 33.03 -31.96
N ASN A 372 -3.20 32.65 -33.15
CA ASN A 372 -1.97 33.15 -33.74
C ASN A 372 -2.28 33.78 -35.11
N PRO A 373 -2.84 35.02 -35.14
CA PRO A 373 -3.13 35.67 -36.40
C PRO A 373 -1.84 35.89 -37.20
N PRO A 374 -1.87 35.68 -38.52
CA PRO A 374 -0.70 35.94 -39.36
C PRO A 374 -0.29 37.41 -39.21
N ALA A 375 1.01 37.65 -39.02
CA ALA A 375 1.55 38.99 -38.90
C ALA A 375 1.11 39.84 -40.11
N THR A 376 0.37 40.93 -39.85
CA THR A 376 -0.06 41.87 -40.88
C THR A 376 1.16 42.31 -41.70
N PRO A 377 1.12 42.20 -43.05
CA PRO A 377 2.21 42.69 -43.86
C PRO A 377 2.37 44.19 -43.61
N LYS A 378 3.54 44.61 -43.10
CA LYS A 378 3.90 46.03 -43.06
C LYS A 378 3.77 46.55 -44.49
N SER A 379 2.82 47.45 -44.72
CA SER A 379 2.63 48.10 -46.01
C SER A 379 3.97 48.72 -46.43
N LYS A 380 4.52 48.28 -47.56
CA LYS A 380 5.63 48.96 -48.21
C LYS A 380 5.15 50.37 -48.58
N GLY A 381 5.51 51.34 -47.74
CA GLY A 381 5.39 52.75 -48.10
C GLY A 381 6.38 53.06 -49.23
N ALA A 382 5.86 53.56 -50.34
CA ALA A 382 6.62 54.31 -51.33
C ALA A 382 5.71 55.44 -51.87
N PRO A 383 6.23 56.57 -52.35
CA PRO A 383 7.54 57.19 -52.11
C PRO A 383 7.40 58.64 -51.60
N GLY A 384 8.12 58.98 -50.52
CA GLY A 384 8.19 60.35 -50.01
C GLY A 384 9.14 61.21 -50.84
N THR A 385 8.59 62.26 -51.41
CA THR A 385 9.21 63.32 -52.20
C THR A 385 10.35 64.05 -51.47
N LYS A 386 11.37 64.38 -52.28
CA LYS A 386 12.53 65.27 -52.08
C LYS A 386 12.47 66.25 -50.90
N LYS A 387 13.58 66.35 -50.15
CA LYS A 387 14.03 67.59 -49.50
C LYS A 387 15.48 67.92 -49.91
N PRO A 388 15.83 69.19 -50.15
CA PRO A 388 17.14 69.58 -50.66
C PRO A 388 18.18 69.71 -49.55
N LEU A 389 19.45 69.51 -49.95
CA LEU A 389 20.65 69.82 -49.19
C LEU A 389 20.60 71.23 -48.61
N GLN A 390 20.90 71.36 -47.31
CA GLN A 390 21.49 72.56 -46.75
C GLN A 390 22.88 72.25 -46.20
N LYS A 391 23.82 73.06 -46.66
CA LYS A 391 25.22 73.14 -46.23
C LYS A 391 25.29 73.61 -44.77
N LYS A 392 26.12 72.96 -43.95
CA LYS A 392 27.32 73.54 -43.32
C LYS A 392 28.13 72.44 -42.66
#